data_AF-A0A971MY24-F1
#
_entry.id   AF-A0A971MY24-F1
#
_cell.length_a   1.000
_cell.length_b   1.000
_cell.length_c   1.000
_cell.angle_alpha   90.00
_cell.angle_beta   90.00
_cell.angle_gamma   90.00
#
_symmetry.space_group_name_H-M   'P 1'
#
loop_
_entity.id
_entity.type
_entity.pdbx_description
1 polymer ?
#
loop_
_entity_poly.entity_id
_entity_poly.type
_entity_poly.pdbx_seq_one_letter_code
_entity_poly.pdbx_strand_id
1 'polypeptide(L)'
;MVRYLKLKKNMVIISTILVALRQGLGVLGAAINAFALTALVKLDIKEFLLQEVFLLLVWTFIIGIEGFLKVYNTKIVQEIDIEIRKEITTKFVNSKYEEFNSRSIGTYYLG
;
A
#
# COMPACT_ATOMS: atom_id res chain seq x y z
N MET A 1 -17.10 -3.06 -0.82
CA MET A 1 -15.69 -2.58 -0.83
C MET A 1 -15.55 -1.08 -0.55
N VAL A 2 -16.13 -0.19 -1.36
CA VAL A 2 -16.01 1.30 -1.21
C VAL A 2 -16.49 1.80 0.17
N ARG A 3 -17.53 1.21 0.75
CA ARG A 3 -18.02 1.56 2.09
C ARG A 3 -16.99 1.29 3.19
N TYR A 4 -16.27 0.17 3.13
CA TYR A 4 -15.26 -0.21 4.12
C TYR A 4 -13.97 0.62 3.98
N LEU A 5 -13.61 0.99 2.73
CA LEU A 5 -12.54 1.97 2.48
C LEU A 5 -12.87 3.36 3.07
N LYS A 6 -14.15 3.77 3.03
CA LYS A 6 -14.61 5.02 3.68
C LYS A 6 -14.60 4.95 5.21
N LEU A 7 -14.86 3.77 5.79
CA LEU A 7 -14.77 3.55 7.25
C LEU A 7 -13.33 3.72 7.76
N LYS A 8 -12.34 3.29 6.98
CA LYS A 8 -10.91 3.43 7.29
C LYS A 8 -10.22 4.55 6.50
N LYS A 9 -10.98 5.61 6.13
CA LYS A 9 -10.51 6.68 5.22
C LYS A 9 -9.16 7.28 5.63
N ASN A 10 -8.94 7.51 6.93
CA ASN A 10 -7.72 8.15 7.41
C ASN A 10 -6.49 7.28 7.13
N MET A 11 -6.63 5.96 7.31
CA MET A 11 -5.56 5.02 7.03
C MET A 11 -5.27 4.94 5.53
N VAL A 12 -6.30 4.88 4.70
CA VAL A 12 -6.15 4.88 3.23
C VAL A 12 -5.50 6.17 2.72
N ILE A 13 -5.86 7.33 3.29
CA ILE A 13 -5.26 8.62 2.95
C ILE A 13 -3.77 8.63 3.31
N ILE A 14 -3.40 8.15 4.50
CA ILE A 14 -1.99 8.06 4.91
C ILE A 14 -1.21 7.15 3.94
N SER A 15 -1.73 5.98 3.61
CA SER A 15 -1.11 5.09 2.62
C SER A 15 -0.94 5.77 1.26
N THR A 16 -1.95 6.53 0.82
CA THR A 16 -1.92 7.23 -0.47
C THR A 16 -0.85 8.31 -0.49
N ILE A 17 -0.76 9.11 0.59
CA ILE A 17 0.27 10.15 0.72
C ILE A 17 1.68 9.53 0.71
N LEU A 18 1.88 8.44 1.43
CA LEU A 18 3.17 7.74 1.47
C LEU A 18 3.55 7.13 0.13
N VAL A 19 2.58 6.58 -0.62
CA VAL A 19 2.80 6.14 -2.00
C VAL A 19 3.18 7.32 -2.89
N ALA A 20 2.47 8.44 -2.81
CA ALA A 20 2.79 9.64 -3.60
C ALA A 20 4.19 10.17 -3.29
N LEU A 21 4.58 10.22 -2.01
CA LEU A 21 5.92 10.61 -1.58
C LEU A 21 6.99 9.66 -2.14
N ARG A 22 6.76 8.35 -2.06
CA ARG A 22 7.65 7.32 -2.63
C ARG A 22 7.83 7.48 -4.14
N GLN A 23 6.77 7.79 -4.87
CA GLN A 23 6.87 8.06 -6.31
C GLN A 23 7.65 9.35 -6.59
N GLY A 24 7.44 10.41 -5.80
CA GLY A 24 8.21 11.65 -5.90
C GLY A 24 9.71 11.43 -5.69
N LEU A 25 10.09 10.61 -4.71
CA LEU A 25 11.47 10.19 -4.49
C LEU A 25 12.03 9.37 -5.65
N GLY A 26 11.21 8.54 -6.30
CA GLY A 26 11.60 7.81 -7.50
C GLY A 26 11.95 8.74 -8.66
N VAL A 27 11.16 9.81 -8.86
CA VAL A 27 11.45 10.86 -9.86
C VAL A 27 12.74 11.62 -9.49
N LEU A 28 12.93 11.94 -8.21
CA LEU A 28 14.17 12.56 -7.74
C LEU A 28 15.39 11.67 -8.02
N GLY A 29 15.29 10.36 -7.74
CA GLY A 29 16.32 9.38 -8.06
C GLY A 29 16.65 9.33 -9.56
N ALA A 30 15.64 9.40 -10.43
CA ALA A 30 15.87 9.49 -11.88
C ALA A 30 16.59 10.78 -12.29
N ALA A 31 16.28 11.91 -11.66
CA ALA A 31 16.98 13.17 -11.91
C ALA A 31 18.45 13.12 -11.44
N ILE A 32 18.71 12.57 -10.26
CA ILE A 32 20.06 12.36 -9.73
C ILE A 32 20.89 11.50 -10.69
N ASN A 33 20.31 10.41 -11.20
CA ASN A 33 20.95 9.57 -12.21
C ASN A 33 21.31 10.35 -13.49
N ALA A 34 20.44 11.25 -13.95
CA ALA A 34 20.74 12.09 -15.11
C ALA A 34 21.90 13.06 -14.84
N PHE A 35 21.99 13.62 -13.63
CA PHE A 35 23.12 14.45 -13.22
C PHE A 35 24.42 13.65 -13.08
N ALA A 36 24.36 12.46 -12.48
CA ALA A 36 25.49 11.54 -12.38
C ALA A 36 26.05 11.18 -13.77
N LEU A 37 25.17 10.83 -14.71
CA LEU A 37 25.55 10.55 -16.10
C LEU A 37 26.20 11.78 -16.77
N THR A 38 25.65 12.97 -16.54
CA THR A 38 26.21 14.22 -17.07
C THR A 38 27.61 14.50 -16.51
N ALA A 39 27.84 14.25 -15.22
CA ALA A 39 29.15 14.37 -14.58
C ALA A 39 30.15 13.36 -15.17
N LEU A 40 29.71 12.12 -15.40
CA LEU A 40 30.52 11.07 -16.00
C LEU A 40 30.94 11.41 -17.45
N VAL A 41 30.02 11.96 -18.24
CA VAL A 41 30.31 12.45 -19.61
C VAL A 41 31.36 13.59 -19.58
N LYS A 42 31.34 14.43 -18.54
CA LYS A 42 32.33 15.49 -18.33
C LYS A 42 33.64 14.99 -17.70
N LEU A 43 33.77 13.68 -17.45
CA LEU A 43 34.87 13.06 -16.69
C LEU A 43 35.05 13.64 -15.29
N ASP A 44 34.01 14.24 -14.71
CA ASP A 44 34.00 14.73 -13.34
C ASP A 44 33.61 13.61 -12.38
N ILE A 45 34.60 12.78 -12.05
CA ILE A 45 34.42 11.61 -11.18
C ILE A 45 34.01 12.00 -9.76
N LYS A 46 34.44 13.16 -9.28
CA LYS A 46 34.11 13.62 -7.93
C LYS A 46 32.62 13.93 -7.84
N GLU A 47 32.08 14.67 -8.80
CA GLU A 47 30.65 14.98 -8.85
C GLU A 47 29.83 13.71 -9.09
N PHE A 48 30.27 12.82 -9.97
CA PHE A 48 29.61 11.51 -10.18
C PHE A 48 29.48 10.73 -8.86
N LEU A 49 30.58 10.56 -8.12
CA LEU A 49 30.55 9.83 -6.85
C LEU A 49 29.66 10.51 -5.80
N LEU A 50 29.62 11.84 -5.76
CA LEU A 50 28.74 12.57 -4.84
C LEU A 50 27.25 12.29 -5.16
N GLN A 51 26.89 12.30 -6.45
CA GLN A 51 25.53 11.99 -6.90
C GLN A 51 25.14 10.54 -6.58
N GLU A 52 26.05 9.57 -6.76
CA GLU A 52 25.80 8.16 -6.40
C GLU A 52 25.58 7.97 -4.89
N VAL A 53 26.36 8.65 -4.04
CA VAL A 53 26.15 8.62 -2.59
C VAL A 53 24.77 9.20 -2.23
N PHE A 54 24.39 10.31 -2.86
CA PHE A 54 23.07 10.90 -2.64
C PHE A 54 21.94 9.99 -3.14
N LEU A 55 22.14 9.31 -4.27
CA LEU A 55 21.21 8.34 -4.82
C LEU A 55 20.98 7.17 -3.85
N LEU A 56 22.05 6.63 -3.24
CA LEU A 56 21.95 5.57 -2.24
C LEU A 56 21.14 6.00 -1.01
N LEU A 57 21.27 7.25 -0.58
CA LEU A 57 20.47 7.80 0.52
C LEU A 57 18.98 7.87 0.14
N VAL A 58 18.67 8.31 -1.08
CA VAL A 58 17.29 8.34 -1.59
C VAL A 58 16.70 6.93 -1.64
N TRP A 59 17.43 5.95 -2.15
CA TRP A 59 16.99 4.55 -2.18
C TRP A 59 16.76 3.96 -0.79
N THR A 60 17.64 4.28 0.17
CA THR A 60 17.47 3.85 1.56
C THR A 60 16.16 4.36 2.13
N PHE A 61 15.82 5.63 1.86
CA PHE A 61 14.56 6.22 2.31
C PHE A 61 13.33 5.61 1.60
N ILE A 62 13.43 5.33 0.29
CA ILE A 62 12.38 4.63 -0.47
C ILE A 62 12.11 3.25 0.13
N ILE A 63 13.16 2.46 0.41
CA ILE A 63 13.03 1.13 1.02
C ILE A 63 12.36 1.21 2.39
N GLY A 64 12.72 2.21 3.19
CA GLY A 64 12.08 2.47 4.49
C GLY A 64 10.57 2.74 4.36
N ILE A 65 10.16 3.61 3.44
CA ILE A 65 8.74 3.88 3.17
C ILE A 65 8.03 2.62 2.69
N GLU A 66 8.65 1.84 1.81
CA GLU A 66 8.07 0.63 1.24
C GLU A 66 7.85 -0.46 2.31
N GLY A 67 8.82 -0.64 3.20
CA GLY A 67 8.68 -1.52 4.36
C GLY A 67 7.54 -1.10 5.28
N PHE A 68 7.45 0.19 5.59
CA PHE A 68 6.36 0.74 6.40
C PHE A 68 5.00 0.54 5.72
N LEU A 69 4.87 0.88 4.43
CA LEU A 69 3.65 0.72 3.65
C LEU A 69 3.17 -0.73 3.63
N LYS A 70 4.09 -1.70 3.50
CA LYS A 70 3.74 -3.12 3.51
C LYS A 70 3.08 -3.54 4.83
N VAL A 71 3.68 -3.16 5.96
CA VAL A 71 3.13 -3.46 7.29
C VAL A 71 1.80 -2.75 7.49
N TYR A 72 1.73 -1.47 7.14
CA TYR A 72 0.54 -0.64 7.35
C TYR A 72 -0.65 -1.12 6.51
N ASN A 73 -0.45 -1.37 5.22
CA ASN A 73 -1.51 -1.87 4.33
C ASN A 73 -1.99 -3.27 4.73
N THR A 74 -1.09 -4.14 5.23
CA THR A 74 -1.48 -5.46 5.74
C THR A 74 -2.46 -5.32 6.91
N LYS A 75 -2.20 -4.41 7.85
CA LYS A 75 -3.10 -4.14 8.97
C LYS A 75 -4.47 -3.63 8.51
N ILE A 76 -4.49 -2.71 7.54
CA ILE A 76 -5.75 -2.17 6.97
C ILE A 76 -6.60 -3.30 6.39
N VAL A 77 -5.99 -4.18 5.58
CA VAL A 77 -6.70 -5.29 4.94
C VAL A 77 -7.24 -6.26 5.98
N GLN A 78 -6.46 -6.60 7.00
CA GLN A 78 -6.90 -7.48 8.09
C GLN A 78 -8.07 -6.88 8.89
N GLU A 79 -8.00 -5.60 9.24
CA GLU A 79 -9.10 -4.94 9.95
C GLU A 79 -10.38 -4.92 9.13
N ILE A 80 -10.27 -4.66 7.81
CA ILE A 80 -11.41 -4.69 6.90
C ILE A 80 -11.99 -6.11 6.80
N ASP A 81 -11.15 -7.15 6.71
CA ASP A 81 -11.60 -8.54 6.63
C ASP A 81 -12.35 -8.97 7.91
N ILE A 82 -11.83 -8.61 9.09
CA ILE A 82 -12.49 -8.89 10.37
C ILE A 82 -13.86 -8.19 10.45
N GLU A 83 -13.94 -6.93 10.00
CA GLU A 83 -15.17 -6.16 10.04
C GLU A 83 -16.24 -6.71 9.08
N ILE A 84 -15.83 -7.14 7.88
CA ILE A 84 -16.70 -7.82 6.92
C ILE A 84 -17.22 -9.15 7.51
N ARG A 85 -16.34 -9.99 8.06
CA ARG A 85 -16.74 -11.27 8.68
C ARG A 85 -17.72 -11.04 9.83
N LYS A 86 -17.48 -10.03 10.66
CA LYS A 86 -18.37 -9.70 11.77
C LYS A 86 -19.75 -9.24 11.28
N GLU A 87 -19.81 -8.40 10.25
CA GLU A 87 -21.08 -7.96 9.64
C GLU A 87 -21.84 -9.14 9.05
N ILE A 88 -21.16 -10.02 8.32
CA ILE A 88 -21.74 -11.23 7.72
C ILE A 88 -22.28 -12.17 8.80
N THR A 89 -21.48 -12.51 9.81
CA THR A 89 -21.91 -13.39 10.92
C THR A 89 -23.09 -12.79 11.69
N THR A 90 -23.07 -11.47 11.93
CA THR A 90 -24.18 -10.79 12.61
C THR A 90 -25.46 -10.80 11.78
N LYS A 91 -25.37 -10.64 10.45
CA LYS A 91 -26.50 -10.80 9.55
C LYS A 91 -27.03 -12.23 9.59
N PHE A 92 -26.16 -13.24 9.53
CA PHE A 92 -26.55 -14.65 9.61
C PHE A 92 -27.23 -15.04 10.92
N VAL A 93 -26.72 -14.54 12.05
CA VAL A 93 -27.30 -14.83 13.37
C VAL A 93 -28.66 -14.13 13.54
N ASN A 94 -28.84 -12.95 12.93
CA ASN A 94 -30.10 -12.21 13.01
C ASN A 94 -31.13 -12.59 11.94
N SER A 95 -30.72 -13.23 10.83
CA SER A 95 -31.61 -13.86 9.86
C SER A 95 -32.16 -15.17 10.45
N LYS A 96 -33.31 -15.08 11.11
CA LYS A 96 -34.03 -16.21 11.71
C LYS A 96 -34.38 -17.27 10.66
N TYR A 97 -34.26 -18.53 11.10
CA TYR A 97 -34.76 -19.84 10.63
C TYR A 97 -35.65 -19.96 9.37
N GLU A 98 -36.47 -18.97 9.01
CA GLU A 98 -37.40 -19.04 7.87
C GLU A 98 -36.71 -18.93 6.50
N GLU A 99 -35.59 -18.20 6.39
CA GLU A 99 -34.82 -18.15 5.12
C GLU A 99 -33.97 -19.41 4.90
N PHE A 100 -33.59 -20.10 5.97
CA PHE A 100 -32.69 -21.26 5.91
C PHE A 100 -33.37 -22.52 5.32
N ASN A 101 -34.69 -22.61 5.40
CA ASN A 101 -35.45 -23.76 4.89
C ASN A 101 -35.84 -23.63 3.39
N SER A 102 -35.57 -22.48 2.75
CA SER A 102 -35.93 -22.21 1.35
C SER A 102 -34.77 -22.27 0.37
N ARG A 103 -33.51 -22.37 0.83
CA ARG A 103 -32.32 -22.41 -0.03
C ARG A 103 -31.36 -23.49 0.41
N SER A 104 -30.98 -24.35 -0.54
CA SER A 104 -30.18 -25.54 -0.27
C SER A 104 -28.79 -25.18 0.29
N ILE A 105 -28.33 -26.06 1.19
CA ILE A 105 -27.14 -25.97 2.05
C ILE A 105 -25.83 -25.79 1.26
N GLY A 106 -25.84 -25.94 -0.07
CA GLY A 106 -24.66 -25.86 -0.93
C GLY A 106 -24.16 -24.44 -1.27
N THR A 107 -24.82 -23.37 -0.84
CA THR A 107 -24.51 -22.00 -1.29
C THR A 107 -23.55 -21.22 -0.37
N TYR A 108 -23.16 -21.77 0.78
CA TYR A 108 -22.37 -21.04 1.79
C TYR A 108 -20.86 -21.32 1.80
N TYR A 109 -20.34 -22.19 0.93
CA TYR A 109 -18.91 -22.56 0.91
C TYR A 109 -18.13 -22.15 -0.35
N LEU A 110 -18.77 -21.56 -1.36
CA LEU A 110 -18.11 -21.10 -2.59
C LEU A 110 -18.74 -19.77 -3.05
N GLY A 111 -18.13 -18.65 -2.66
CA GLY A 111 -18.54 -17.30 -3.06
C GLY A 111 -17.70 -16.22 -2.39
#